data_AF-A0A7J4BAJ8-F1
#
_entry.id   AF-A0A7J4BAJ8-F1
#
_cell.length_a   1.000
_cell.length_b   1.000
_cell.length_c   1.000
_cell.angle_alpha   90.00
_cell.angle_beta   90.00
_cell.angle_gamma   90.00
#
_symmetry.space_group_name_H-M   'P 1'
#
loop_
_entity.id
_entity.type
_entity.pdbx_description
1 polymer ?
#
loop_
_entity_poly.entity_id
_entity_poly.type
_entity_poly.pdbx_seq_one_letter_code
_entity_poly.pdbx_strand_id
1 'polypeptide(L)'
;MSLFWEPKWRRISLNVDGVTIETCLDTSTNLLLCPVCVKIDDVCPKEGSSLRQVVNEPLFFSIIDLINHLRSHTVPGGIKRIVVKKEEEEESVREEEEED
;
A
#
# COMPACT_ATOMS: atom_id res chain seq x y z
N MET A 1 1.97 15.96 21.60
CA MET A 1 1.60 15.39 20.29
C MET A 1 2.30 14.05 20.17
N SER A 2 1.56 12.95 20.04
CA SER A 2 2.19 11.68 19.68
C SER A 2 2.50 11.75 18.18
N LEU A 3 3.69 11.34 17.76
CA LEU A 3 4.11 11.28 16.34
C LEU A 3 3.65 9.96 15.68
N PHE A 4 2.76 9.22 16.35
CA PHE A 4 2.33 7.91 15.93
C PHE A 4 1.03 8.01 15.13
N TRP A 5 0.94 7.25 14.05
CA TRP A 5 -0.27 7.16 13.26
C TRP A 5 -1.35 6.39 14.02
N GLU A 6 -2.51 7.02 14.23
CA GLU A 6 -3.68 6.44 14.90
C GLU A 6 -4.84 6.29 13.90
N PRO A 7 -4.93 5.16 13.17
CA PRO A 7 -5.96 4.98 12.15
C PRO A 7 -7.36 4.92 12.75
N LYS A 8 -8.35 5.32 11.94
CA LYS A 8 -9.77 5.27 12.27
C LYS A 8 -10.54 4.62 11.12
N TRP A 9 -10.75 3.32 11.23
CA TRP A 9 -11.34 2.51 10.15
C TRP A 9 -12.86 2.63 10.07
N ARG A 10 -13.39 2.81 8.85
CA ARG A 10 -14.82 2.79 8.53
C ARG A 10 -15.07 1.84 7.37
N ARG A 11 -16.12 1.04 7.44
CA ARG A 11 -16.53 0.20 6.30
C ARG A 11 -17.15 1.04 5.19
N ILE A 12 -16.71 0.81 3.97
CA ILE A 12 -17.23 1.42 2.75
C ILE A 12 -17.53 0.35 1.70
N SER A 13 -18.46 0.64 0.81
CA SER A 13 -18.77 -0.18 -0.36
C SER A 13 -18.38 0.57 -1.62
N LEU A 14 -17.46 0.00 -2.41
CA LEU A 14 -17.01 0.55 -3.69
C LEU A 14 -17.72 -0.19 -4.82
N ASN A 15 -18.26 0.53 -5.80
CA ASN A 15 -18.79 -0.06 -7.02
C ASN A 15 -17.79 0.17 -8.16
N VAL A 16 -17.24 -0.92 -8.70
CA VAL A 16 -16.24 -0.89 -9.77
C VAL A 16 -16.66 -1.90 -10.83
N ASP A 17 -16.85 -1.45 -12.06
CA ASP A 17 -17.20 -2.30 -13.21
C ASP A 17 -18.41 -3.24 -12.94
N GLY A 18 -19.38 -2.78 -12.13
CA GLY A 18 -20.56 -3.55 -11.76
C GLY A 18 -20.37 -4.52 -10.58
N VAL A 19 -19.16 -4.61 -10.02
CA VAL A 19 -18.85 -5.41 -8.83
C VAL A 19 -18.85 -4.49 -7.60
N THR A 20 -19.56 -4.91 -6.55
CA THR A 20 -19.54 -4.22 -5.26
C THR A 20 -18.50 -4.85 -4.35
N ILE A 21 -17.53 -4.06 -3.91
CA ILE A 21 -16.43 -4.47 -3.04
C ILE A 21 -16.63 -3.77 -1.69
N GLU A 22 -16.82 -4.54 -0.62
CA GLU A 22 -16.77 -4.01 0.75
C GLU A 22 -15.32 -3.97 1.24
N THR A 23 -14.88 -2.83 1.77
CA THR A 23 -13.55 -2.67 2.37
C THR A 23 -13.56 -1.66 3.53
N CYS A 24 -12.44 -1.52 4.24
CA CYS A 24 -12.24 -0.50 5.26
C CYS A 24 -11.44 0.70 4.70
N LEU A 25 -11.85 1.90 5.08
CA LEU A 25 -11.19 3.17 4.83
C LEU A 25 -10.70 3.76 6.16
N ASP A 26 -9.43 4.13 6.25
CA ASP A 26 -8.93 4.96 7.34
C ASP A 26 -9.37 6.40 7.12
N THR A 27 -10.26 6.90 7.96
CA THR A 27 -10.77 8.28 7.90
C THR A 27 -9.74 9.34 8.27
N SER A 28 -8.58 8.96 8.85
CA SER A 28 -7.52 9.92 9.17
C SER A 28 -6.58 10.21 7.99
N THR A 29 -6.32 9.22 7.14
CA THR A 29 -5.40 9.32 5.99
C THR A 29 -6.06 9.07 4.63
N ASN A 30 -7.32 8.63 4.62
CA ASN A 30 -8.04 8.12 3.45
C ASN A 30 -7.40 6.88 2.80
N LEU A 31 -6.62 6.11 3.56
CA LEU A 31 -6.05 4.87 3.07
C LEU A 31 -7.10 3.74 3.05
N LEU A 32 -7.04 2.94 1.99
CA LEU A 32 -7.91 1.79 1.77
C LEU A 32 -7.19 0.48 2.10
N LEU A 33 -7.95 -0.50 2.59
CA LEU A 33 -7.47 -1.85 2.83
C LEU A 33 -7.83 -2.81 1.68
N CYS A 34 -7.02 -3.85 1.51
CA CYS A 34 -7.37 -4.98 0.66
C CYS A 34 -8.20 -6.01 1.45
N PRO A 35 -9.45 -6.30 1.04
CA PRO A 35 -10.31 -7.26 1.74
C PRO A 35 -9.88 -8.73 1.56
N VAL A 36 -8.92 -9.01 0.68
CA VAL A 36 -8.36 -10.35 0.46
C VAL A 36 -7.16 -10.59 1.38
N CYS A 37 -6.32 -9.56 1.58
CA CYS A 37 -5.15 -9.65 2.45
C CYS A 37 -5.50 -9.62 3.94
N VAL A 38 -6.55 -8.87 4.29
CA VAL A 38 -6.92 -8.61 5.69
C VAL A 38 -8.38 -8.96 5.90
N LYS A 39 -8.68 -9.57 7.05
CA LYS A 39 -10.06 -9.80 7.48
C LYS A 39 -10.70 -8.48 7.90
N ILE A 40 -11.51 -7.90 7.02
CA ILE A 40 -12.14 -6.59 7.23
C ILE A 40 -13.09 -6.55 8.44
N ASP A 41 -13.67 -7.68 8.83
CA ASP A 41 -14.54 -7.77 10.02
C ASP A 41 -13.75 -7.55 11.32
N ASP A 42 -12.48 -7.96 11.34
CA ASP A 42 -11.59 -7.74 12.48
C ASP A 42 -11.11 -6.29 12.56
N VAL A 43 -11.22 -5.50 11.47
CA VAL A 43 -10.71 -4.12 11.38
C VAL A 43 -11.79 -3.07 11.49
N CYS A 44 -12.84 -3.22 10.69
CA CYS A 44 -14.01 -2.35 10.71
C CYS A 44 -15.28 -3.21 10.80
N PRO A 45 -15.63 -3.70 12.00
CA PRO A 45 -16.85 -4.48 12.20
C PRO A 45 -18.10 -3.68 11.79
N LYS A 46 -19.13 -4.37 11.25
CA LYS A 46 -20.39 -3.75 10.82
C LYS A 46 -21.19 -3.18 12.00
N GLU A 47 -21.16 -3.86 13.13
CA GLU A 47 -21.76 -3.42 14.39
C GLU A 47 -20.65 -3.22 15.42
N GLY A 48 -20.33 -1.96 15.72
CA GLY A 48 -19.31 -1.63 16.73
C GLY A 48 -18.47 -0.41 16.39
N SER A 49 -17.75 0.08 17.39
CA SER A 49 -16.82 1.20 17.26
C SER A 49 -15.62 0.83 16.38
N SER A 50 -15.28 1.73 15.45
CA SER A 50 -14.06 1.67 14.64
C SER A 50 -12.83 1.35 15.50
N LEU A 51 -12.10 0.29 15.15
CA LEU A 51 -10.88 -0.04 15.87
C LEU A 51 -9.78 0.94 15.49
N ARG A 52 -8.91 1.27 16.45
CA ARG A 52 -7.70 2.08 16.22
C ARG A 52 -6.46 1.20 16.14
N GLN A 53 -6.56 0.13 15.37
CA GLN A 53 -5.45 -0.80 15.21
C GLN A 53 -4.64 -0.45 13.96
N VAL A 54 -3.32 -0.53 14.11
CA VAL A 54 -2.38 -0.44 13.00
C VAL A 54 -2.36 -1.80 12.30
N VAL A 55 -2.58 -1.78 10.99
CA VAL A 55 -2.56 -2.96 10.12
C VAL A 55 -1.19 -3.02 9.46
N ASN A 56 -0.56 -4.21 9.43
CA ASN A 56 0.81 -4.37 8.92
C ASN A 56 0.85 -4.70 7.43
N GLU A 57 -0.31 -4.86 6.82
CA GLU A 57 -0.52 -5.20 5.43
C GLU A 57 -0.53 -3.94 4.55
N PRO A 58 -0.26 -4.09 3.24
CA PRO A 58 -0.25 -2.96 2.33
C PRO A 58 -1.57 -2.18 2.34
N LEU A 59 -1.44 -0.85 2.36
CA LEU A 59 -2.53 0.11 2.30
C LEU A 59 -2.48 0.85 0.97
N PHE A 60 -3.63 1.33 0.50
CA PHE A 60 -3.77 1.91 -0.84
C PHE A 60 -4.29 3.35 -0.77
N PHE A 61 -3.63 4.26 -1.49
CA PHE A 61 -4.03 5.67 -1.55
C PHE A 61 -5.21 5.92 -2.49
N SER A 62 -5.39 5.05 -3.50
CA SER A 62 -6.46 5.18 -4.48
C SER A 62 -7.21 3.87 -4.70
N ILE A 63 -8.44 4.00 -5.19
CA ILE A 63 -9.27 2.87 -5.60
C ILE A 63 -8.59 2.11 -6.76
N ILE A 64 -7.91 2.82 -7.66
CA ILE A 64 -7.21 2.23 -8.81
C ILE A 64 -6.08 1.31 -8.34
N ASP A 65 -5.29 1.75 -7.34
CA ASP A 65 -4.21 0.93 -6.77
C ASP A 65 -4.77 -0.33 -6.10
N LEU A 66 -5.85 -0.18 -5.34
CA LEU A 66 -6.56 -1.30 -4.73
C LEU A 66 -7.05 -2.30 -5.77
N ILE A 67 -7.66 -1.84 -6.87
CA ILE A 67 -8.15 -2.72 -7.95
C ILE A 67 -6.98 -3.45 -8.63
N ASN A 68 -5.89 -2.74 -8.94
CA ASN A 68 -4.72 -3.34 -9.56
C ASN A 68 -4.09 -4.41 -8.66
N HIS A 69 -4.06 -4.14 -7.35
CA HIS A 69 -3.65 -5.13 -6.36
C HIS A 69 -4.60 -6.34 -6.29
N LEU A 70 -5.92 -6.11 -6.28
CA LEU A 70 -6.90 -7.19 -6.28
C LEU A 70 -6.78 -8.10 -7.51
N ARG A 71 -6.53 -7.52 -8.69
CA ARG A 71 -6.26 -8.29 -9.92
C ARG A 71 -5.03 -9.18 -9.77
N SER A 72 -4.00 -8.73 -9.03
CA SER A 72 -2.78 -9.51 -8.81
C SER A 72 -3.01 -10.80 -8.02
N HIS A 73 -4.02 -10.85 -7.14
CA HIS A 73 -4.40 -12.09 -6.44
C HIS A 73 -4.94 -13.18 -7.39
N THR A 74 -5.48 -12.79 -8.55
CA THR A 74 -6.07 -13.75 -9.50
C THR A 74 -5.04 -14.34 -10.47
N VAL A 75 -3.84 -13.74 -10.57
CA VAL A 75 -2.80 -14.20 -11.49
C VAL A 75 -1.84 -15.12 -10.73
N PRO A 76 -1.69 -16.41 -11.12
CA PRO A 76 -0.66 -17.26 -10.53
C PRO A 76 0.72 -16.64 -10.80
N GLY A 77 1.50 -16.45 -9.74
CA GLY A 77 2.72 -15.64 -9.71
C GLY A 77 3.81 -16.08 -10.70
N GLY A 78 3.66 -15.68 -11.97
CA GLY A 78 4.75 -15.61 -12.92
C GLY A 78 5.55 -14.35 -12.63
N ILE A 79 6.49 -14.45 -11.68
CA ILE A 79 7.35 -13.35 -11.26
C ILE A 79 8.18 -12.87 -12.45
N LYS A 80 7.73 -11.82 -13.13
CA LYS A 80 8.59 -11.04 -14.03
C LYS A 80 9.46 -10.14 -13.16
N ARG A 81 10.55 -10.69 -12.63
CA ARG A 81 11.61 -9.90 -11.99
C ARG A 81 12.16 -8.93 -13.02
N ILE A 82 12.01 -7.64 -12.76
CA ILE A 82 12.72 -6.60 -13.51
C ILE A 82 14.17 -6.65 -13.00
N VAL A 83 15.06 -7.22 -13.82
CA VAL A 83 16.49 -7.20 -13.54
C VAL A 83 17.00 -5.81 -13.95
N VAL A 84 17.22 -4.94 -12.97
CA VAL A 84 17.89 -3.66 -13.20
C VAL A 84 19.39 -3.95 -13.24
N LYS A 85 20.02 -3.81 -14.41
CA LYS A 85 21.49 -3.75 -14.49
C LYS A 85 21.91 -2.40 -13.93
N LYS A 86 22.71 -2.42 -12.87
CA LYS A 86 23.35 -1.22 -12.34
C LYS A 86 24.49 -0.88 -13.31
N GLU A 87 24.38 0.21 -14.05
CA GLU A 87 25.54 0.79 -14.74
C GLU A 87 26.42 1.41 -13.66
N GLU A 88 27.66 0.93 -13.54
CA GLU A 88 28.68 1.54 -12.69
C GLU A 88 29.07 2.86 -13.37
N GLU A 89 28.59 3.98 -12.81
CA GLU A 89 29.15 5.30 -13.13
C GLU A 89 30.60 5.30 -12.63
N GLU A 90 31.55 5.21 -13.56
CA GLU A 90 32.97 5.45 -13.28
C GLU A 90 33.12 6.91 -12.82
N GLU A 91 33.25 7.08 -11.51
CA GLU A 91 33.60 8.32 -10.85
C GLU A 91 35.04 8.70 -11.26
N SER A 92 35.17 9.54 -12.30
CA SER A 92 36.45 10.16 -12.64
C SER A 92 36.81 11.16 -11.54
N VAL A 93 37.52 10.69 -10.52
CA VAL A 93 38.18 11.55 -9.54
C VAL A 93 39.21 12.40 -10.27
N ARG A 94 38.99 13.72 -10.24
CA ARG A 94 40.02 14.71 -10.57
C ARG A 94 41.07 14.65 -9.47
N GLU A 95 42.25 14.13 -9.76
CA GLU A 95 43.42 14.36 -8.91
C GLU A 95 43.97 15.75 -9.23
N GLU A 96 43.97 16.59 -8.20
CA GLU A 96 44.67 17.86 -8.13
C GLU A 96 46.19 17.55 -8.12
N GLU A 97 46.91 17.96 -9.16
CA GLU A 97 48.38 18.04 -9.11
C GLU A 97 48.76 19.39 -8.46
N GLU A 98 49.06 19.36 -7.15
CA GLU A 98 49.98 20.30 -6.50
C GLU A 98 51.29 19.56 -6.19
N GLU A 99 52.37 19.82 -6.93
CA GLU A 99 53.76 19.74 -6.45
C GLU A 99 54.72 20.40 -7.46
N ASP A 100 55.12 21.66 -7.20
CA ASP A 100 56.50 22.16 -6.91
C ASP A 100 56.56 23.71 -6.99
#